data_AF-A0A1I7AGF6-F1
#
_entry.id   AF-A0A1I7AGF6-F1
#
_cell.length_a   1.000
_cell.length_b   1.000
_cell.length_c   1.000
_cell.angle_alpha   90.00
_cell.angle_beta   90.00
_cell.angle_gamma   90.00
#
_symmetry.space_group_name_H-M   'P 1'
#
loop_
_entity.id
_entity.type
_entity.pdbx_description
1 polymer ?
#
loop_
_entity_poly.entity_id
_entity_poly.type
_entity_poly.pdbx_seq_one_letter_code
_entity_poly.pdbx_strand_id
1 'polypeptide(L)'
;MTIVAAMLLIAVGGYALVQGFRDDWMFQTLWRGIALFCLLLVVLILAGCASAPAPPPEPPPRAVVCAPGPGMTEDEASPDKPAGEYTQRDVARYMAEVHQWGSRGWKKLARVRQWSRDCVDRAAVRDGGRAE
;
A
#
# COMPACT_ATOMS: atom_id res chain seq x y z
N MET A 1 -0.99 69.66 -30.78
CA MET A 1 -1.54 68.29 -30.55
C MET A 1 -0.53 67.29 -29.98
N THR A 2 0.77 67.60 -29.91
CA THR A 2 1.82 66.67 -29.44
C THR A 2 1.97 66.61 -27.91
N ILE A 3 1.75 67.73 -27.20
CA ILE A 3 1.90 67.79 -25.74
C ILE A 3 0.82 66.98 -25.01
N VAL A 4 -0.43 67.04 -25.50
CA VAL A 4 -1.56 66.28 -24.91
C VAL A 4 -1.35 64.77 -25.09
N ALA A 5 -0.82 64.34 -26.24
CA ALA A 5 -0.49 62.94 -26.48
C ALA A 5 0.64 62.45 -25.56
N ALA A 6 1.66 63.26 -25.31
CA ALA A 6 2.75 62.92 -24.40
C ALA A 6 2.27 62.81 -22.94
N MET A 7 1.40 63.71 -22.48
CA MET A 7 0.86 63.63 -21.12
C MET A 7 -0.04 62.42 -20.91
N LEU A 8 -0.83 62.03 -21.92
CA LEU A 8 -1.66 60.82 -21.87
C LEU A 8 -0.80 59.55 -21.79
N LEU A 9 0.31 59.48 -22.53
CA LEU A 9 1.21 58.32 -22.47
C LEU A 9 1.89 58.18 -21.11
N ILE A 10 2.28 59.30 -20.48
CA ILE A 10 2.88 59.29 -19.13
C ILE A 10 1.84 58.90 -18.08
N ALA A 11 0.61 59.43 -18.17
CA ALA A 11 -0.46 59.10 -17.23
C ALA A 11 -0.89 57.64 -17.34
N VAL A 12 -1.05 57.10 -18.55
CA VAL A 12 -1.44 55.70 -18.79
C VAL A 12 -0.29 54.75 -18.43
N GLY A 13 0.95 55.08 -18.78
CA GLY A 13 2.13 54.29 -18.42
C GLY A 13 2.38 54.26 -16.91
N GLY A 14 2.22 55.41 -16.23
CA GLY A 14 2.32 55.49 -14.77
C GLY A 14 1.21 54.71 -14.06
N TYR A 15 -0.02 54.77 -14.56
CA TYR A 15 -1.14 54.01 -14.02
C TYR A 15 -0.94 52.48 -14.16
N ALA A 16 -0.43 52.01 -15.30
CA ALA A 16 -0.14 50.60 -15.52
C ALA A 16 0.97 50.06 -14.60
N LEU A 17 2.03 50.86 -14.36
CA LEU A 17 3.09 50.50 -13.42
C LEU A 17 2.61 50.45 -11.96
N VAL A 18 1.75 51.40 -11.56
CA VAL A 18 1.17 51.41 -10.22
C VAL A 18 0.23 50.22 -10.00
N GLN A 19 -0.55 49.84 -11.03
CA GLN A 19 -1.42 48.66 -10.95
C GLN A 19 -0.61 47.35 -10.91
N GLY A 20 0.42 47.21 -11.75
CA GLY A 20 1.31 46.03 -11.73
C GLY A 20 2.06 45.88 -10.40
N PHE A 21 2.55 46.99 -9.83
CA PHE A 21 3.21 47.00 -8.52
C PHE A 21 2.25 46.66 -7.37
N ARG A 22 0.98 47.10 -7.47
CA ARG A 22 -0.06 46.80 -6.48
C ARG A 22 -0.48 45.33 -6.51
N ASP A 23 -0.59 44.73 -7.69
CA ASP A 23 -0.95 43.32 -7.85
C ASP A 23 0.16 42.38 -7.37
N ASP A 24 1.43 42.68 -7.63
CA ASP A 24 2.57 41.91 -7.12
C ASP A 24 2.73 42.03 -5.59
N TRP A 25 2.56 43.24 -5.02
CA TRP A 25 2.70 43.46 -3.58
C TRP A 25 1.56 42.81 -2.78
N MET A 26 0.33 42.88 -3.30
CA MET A 26 -0.84 42.25 -2.70
C MET A 26 -0.74 40.71 -2.79
N PHE A 27 -0.26 40.19 -3.92
CA PHE A 27 -0.04 38.75 -4.11
C PHE A 27 1.06 38.21 -3.18
N GLN A 28 2.18 38.93 -3.02
CA GLN A 28 3.24 38.55 -2.09
C GLN A 28 2.79 38.59 -0.62
N THR A 29 2.02 39.59 -0.21
CA THR A 29 1.55 39.72 1.17
C THR A 29 0.55 38.60 1.51
N LEU A 30 -0.33 38.28 0.56
CA LEU A 30 -1.30 37.20 0.70
C LEU A 30 -0.63 35.82 0.75
N TRP A 31 0.38 35.59 -0.11
CA TRP A 31 1.19 34.36 -0.07
C TRP A 31 1.98 34.21 1.22
N ARG A 32 2.55 35.29 1.76
CA ARG A 32 3.22 35.27 3.07
C ARG A 32 2.26 34.90 4.19
N GLY A 33 1.04 35.44 4.18
CA GLY A 33 0.01 35.10 5.15
C GLY A 33 -0.39 33.62 5.07
N ILE A 34 -0.64 33.10 3.87
CA ILE A 34 -0.96 31.68 3.64
C ILE A 34 0.19 30.79 4.11
N ALA A 35 1.44 31.12 3.77
CA ALA A 35 2.60 30.33 4.16
C ALA A 35 2.77 30.25 5.68
N LEU A 36 2.60 31.38 6.40
CA LEU A 36 2.66 31.40 7.86
C LEU A 36 1.53 30.59 8.50
N PHE A 37 0.32 30.68 7.94
CA PHE A 37 -0.83 29.90 8.40
C PHE A 37 -0.61 28.40 8.22
N CYS A 38 -0.12 27.97 7.04
CA CYS A 38 0.24 26.58 6.78
C CYS A 38 1.33 26.08 7.74
N LEU A 39 2.35 26.89 8.00
CA LEU A 39 3.43 26.55 8.93
C LEU A 39 2.89 26.37 10.36
N LEU A 40 1.98 27.23 10.79
CA LEU A 40 1.33 27.14 12.10
C LEU A 40 0.46 25.88 12.23
N LEU A 41 -0.26 25.49 11.17
CA LEU A 41 -1.00 24.22 11.14
C LEU A 41 -0.08 23.00 11.25
N VAL A 42 1.05 23.00 10.55
CA VAL A 42 2.04 21.91 10.63
C VAL A 42 2.58 21.76 12.05
N VAL A 43 2.92 22.87 12.72
CA VAL A 43 3.39 22.86 14.11
C VAL A 43 2.32 22.31 15.06
N LEU A 44 1.05 22.68 14.90
CA LEU A 44 -0.06 22.18 15.71
C LEU A 44 -0.27 20.66 15.52
N ILE A 45 -0.19 20.17 14.28
CA ILE A 45 -0.33 18.74 13.97
C ILE A 45 0.82 17.93 14.59
N LEU A 46 2.06 18.43 14.49
CA LEU A 46 3.25 17.78 15.07
C LEU A 46 3.19 17.76 16.60
N ALA A 47 2.73 18.84 17.24
CA ALA A 47 2.58 18.91 18.69
C ALA A 47 1.47 17.95 19.20
N GLY A 48 0.42 17.73 18.41
CA GLY A 48 -0.66 16.80 18.74
C GLY A 48 -0.25 15.32 18.76
N CYS A 49 0.79 14.94 18.01
CA CYS A 49 1.28 13.55 18.01
C CYS A 49 2.10 13.18 19.25
N ALA A 50 2.64 14.15 19.99
CA ALA A 50 3.49 13.90 21.16
C ALA A 50 2.72 13.72 22.48
N SER A 51 1.43 14.07 22.52
CA SER A 51 0.62 14.07 23.75
C SER A 51 -0.23 12.82 23.95
N ALA A 52 -0.12 11.82 23.06
CA ALA A 52 -0.78 10.54 23.27
C ALA A 52 -0.10 9.78 24.43
N PRO A 53 -0.80 9.50 25.54
CA PRO A 53 -0.26 8.64 26.59
C PRO A 53 0.07 7.27 25.98
N ALA A 54 1.24 6.72 26.33
CA ALA A 54 1.66 5.42 25.82
C ALA A 54 0.59 4.38 26.19
N PRO A 55 0.10 3.57 25.22
CA PRO A 55 -0.82 2.50 25.54
C PRO A 55 -0.15 1.52 26.51
N PRO A 56 -0.92 0.92 27.43
CA PRO A 56 -0.40 -0.12 28.32
C PRO A 56 0.27 -1.23 27.50
N PRO A 57 1.34 -1.86 28.03
CA PRO A 57 2.05 -2.91 27.30
C PRO A 57 1.09 -4.05 26.96
N GLU A 58 0.98 -4.37 25.67
CA GLU A 58 0.20 -5.52 25.23
C GLU A 58 0.83 -6.82 25.78
N PRO A 59 0.02 -7.78 26.24
CA PRO A 59 0.54 -9.08 26.64
C PRO A 59 1.23 -9.75 25.45
N PRO A 60 2.33 -10.50 25.67
CA PRO A 60 3.07 -11.12 24.59
C PRO A 60 2.16 -12.08 23.81
N PRO A 61 2.20 -12.06 22.46
CA PRO A 61 1.35 -12.93 21.65
C PRO A 61 1.67 -14.38 21.98
N ARG A 62 0.66 -15.15 22.37
CA ARG A 62 0.80 -16.60 22.51
C ARG A 62 0.98 -17.21 21.13
N ALA A 63 2.14 -17.82 20.89
CA ALA A 63 2.40 -18.52 19.64
C ALA A 63 1.51 -19.76 19.55
N VAL A 64 0.52 -19.74 18.65
CA VAL A 64 -0.31 -20.92 18.33
C VAL A 64 0.45 -21.76 17.31
N VAL A 65 0.99 -22.91 17.73
CA VAL A 65 1.68 -23.84 16.83
C VAL A 65 0.66 -24.81 16.24
N CYS A 66 0.24 -24.54 15.01
CA CYS A 66 -0.68 -25.40 14.26
C CYS A 66 0.11 -26.39 13.39
N ALA A 67 0.38 -27.59 13.91
CA ALA A 67 0.92 -28.67 13.09
C ALA A 67 -0.20 -29.29 12.23
N PRO A 68 0.00 -29.44 10.91
CA PRO A 68 -0.92 -30.20 10.07
C PRO A 68 -0.92 -31.68 10.46
N GLY A 69 -2.07 -32.34 10.31
CA GLY A 69 -2.22 -33.76 10.64
C GLY A 69 -1.39 -34.67 9.72
N PRO A 70 -1.13 -35.93 10.15
CA PRO A 70 -0.44 -36.91 9.32
C PRO A 70 -1.18 -37.11 7.99
N GLY A 71 -0.44 -37.26 6.89
CA GLY A 71 -1.01 -37.40 5.53
C GLY A 71 -1.29 -36.09 4.78
N MET A 72 -1.27 -34.93 5.44
CA MET A 72 -1.54 -33.65 4.77
C MET A 72 -0.33 -33.08 4.03
N THR A 73 0.88 -33.39 4.51
CA THR A 73 2.15 -32.88 3.98
C THR A 73 3.01 -33.97 3.37
N GLU A 74 2.43 -35.16 3.12
CA GLU A 74 3.15 -36.24 2.46
C GLU A 74 3.48 -35.86 1.01
N ASP A 75 4.76 -36.02 0.69
CA ASP A 75 5.29 -35.78 -0.65
C ASP A 75 4.66 -36.77 -1.63
N GLU A 76 4.10 -36.22 -2.72
CA GLU A 76 3.63 -37.02 -3.85
C GLU A 76 4.75 -37.04 -4.89
N ALA A 77 5.20 -38.23 -5.26
CA ALA A 77 6.24 -38.40 -6.28
C ALA A 77 5.86 -37.67 -7.57
N SER A 78 6.80 -36.91 -8.12
CA SER A 78 6.61 -36.25 -9.41
C SER A 78 6.54 -37.29 -10.53
N PRO A 79 5.79 -37.03 -11.62
CA PRO A 79 5.84 -37.86 -12.82
C PRO A 79 7.26 -37.98 -13.36
N ASP A 80 7.61 -39.16 -13.86
CA ASP A 80 8.93 -39.42 -14.44
C ASP A 80 9.10 -38.69 -15.77
N LYS A 81 10.25 -38.05 -15.94
CA LYS A 81 10.59 -37.39 -17.20
C LYS A 81 10.85 -38.44 -18.28
N PRO A 82 10.34 -38.25 -19.52
CA PRO A 82 10.71 -39.11 -20.63
C PRO A 82 12.23 -39.03 -20.87
N ALA A 83 12.87 -40.18 -21.06
CA ALA A 83 14.33 -40.29 -21.23
C ALA A 83 14.68 -41.20 -22.41
N GLY A 84 15.85 -40.98 -23.02
CA GLY A 84 16.29 -41.70 -24.21
C GLY A 84 15.66 -41.16 -25.50
N GLU A 85 15.40 -42.03 -26.46
CA GLU A 85 14.63 -41.69 -27.67
C GLU A 85 13.15 -41.56 -27.30
N TYR A 86 12.64 -40.32 -27.23
CA TYR A 86 11.24 -40.03 -26.93
C TYR A 86 10.54 -39.34 -28.09
N THR A 87 9.24 -39.58 -28.21
CA THR A 87 8.40 -38.96 -29.25
C THR A 87 7.69 -37.70 -28.73
N GLN A 88 7.12 -36.90 -29.63
CA GLN A 88 6.25 -35.78 -29.21
C GLN A 88 5.03 -36.25 -28.39
N ARG A 89 4.54 -37.47 -28.63
CA ARG A 89 3.41 -38.03 -27.88
C ARG A 89 3.78 -38.26 -26.41
N ASP A 90 5.01 -38.70 -26.16
CA ASP A 90 5.51 -38.94 -24.80
C ASP A 90 5.65 -37.63 -24.02
N VAL A 91 6.13 -36.57 -24.69
CA VAL A 91 6.18 -35.23 -24.10
C VAL A 91 4.77 -34.72 -23.78
N ALA A 92 3.82 -34.89 -24.69
CA ALA A 92 2.43 -34.45 -24.47
C ALA A 92 1.79 -35.17 -23.28
N ARG A 93 2.01 -36.49 -23.15
CA ARG A 93 1.57 -37.27 -21.99
C ARG A 93 2.22 -36.78 -20.69
N TYR A 94 3.54 -36.63 -20.68
CA TYR A 94 4.27 -36.14 -19.51
C TYR A 94 3.75 -34.76 -19.05
N MET A 95 3.51 -33.82 -19.98
CA MET A 95 2.97 -32.50 -19.64
C MET A 95 1.57 -32.59 -19.01
N ALA A 96 0.71 -33.49 -19.50
CA ALA A 96 -0.60 -33.71 -18.90
C ALA A 96 -0.48 -34.28 -17.48
N GLU A 97 0.42 -35.24 -17.26
CA GLU A 97 0.67 -35.83 -15.95
C GLU A 97 1.24 -34.81 -14.96
N VAL A 98 2.19 -33.98 -15.37
CA VAL A 98 2.74 -32.88 -14.56
C VAL A 98 1.66 -31.87 -14.20
N HIS A 99 0.80 -31.50 -15.14
CA HIS A 99 -0.29 -30.56 -14.87
C HIS A 99 -1.26 -31.12 -13.82
N GLN A 100 -1.61 -32.40 -13.92
CA GLN A 100 -2.47 -33.06 -12.94
C GLN A 100 -1.80 -33.18 -11.57
N TRP A 101 -0.53 -33.58 -11.54
CA TRP A 101 0.28 -33.65 -10.32
C TRP A 101 0.35 -32.29 -9.62
N GLY A 102 0.69 -31.24 -10.36
CA GLY A 102 0.73 -29.87 -9.82
C GLY A 102 -0.64 -29.42 -9.29
N SER A 103 -1.71 -29.69 -10.03
CA SER A 103 -3.08 -29.38 -9.58
C SER A 103 -3.46 -30.10 -8.28
N ARG A 104 -3.04 -31.35 -8.09
CA ARG A 104 -3.24 -32.08 -6.83
C ARG A 104 -2.41 -31.50 -5.69
N GLY A 105 -1.16 -31.13 -5.96
CA GLY A 105 -0.28 -30.44 -5.00
C GLY A 105 -0.90 -29.14 -4.49
N TRP A 106 -1.43 -28.30 -5.38
CA TRP A 106 -2.12 -27.06 -4.99
C TRP A 106 -3.36 -27.32 -4.13
N LYS A 107 -4.14 -28.37 -4.43
CA LYS A 107 -5.28 -28.77 -3.60
C LYS A 107 -4.84 -29.23 -2.21
N LYS A 108 -3.72 -29.97 -2.08
CA LYS A 108 -3.14 -30.32 -0.77
C LYS A 108 -2.76 -29.05 0.02
N LEU A 109 -2.06 -28.10 -0.60
CA LEU A 109 -1.67 -26.83 0.03
C LEU A 109 -2.88 -26.00 0.48
N ALA A 110 -3.94 -25.95 -0.33
CA ALA A 110 -5.18 -25.27 0.03
C ALA A 110 -5.82 -25.86 1.30
N ARG A 111 -5.81 -27.20 1.43
CA ARG A 111 -6.29 -27.88 2.64
C ARG A 111 -5.42 -27.57 3.86
N VAL A 112 -4.09 -27.56 3.72
CA VAL A 112 -3.18 -27.20 4.83
C VAL A 112 -3.44 -25.76 5.28
N ARG A 113 -3.63 -24.83 4.34
CA ARG A 113 -3.96 -23.43 4.66
C ARG A 113 -5.31 -23.30 5.37
N GLN A 114 -6.32 -24.07 4.94
CA GLN A 114 -7.61 -24.10 5.62
C GLN A 114 -7.45 -24.65 7.05
N TRP A 115 -6.76 -25.78 7.22
CA TRP A 115 -6.50 -26.36 8.55
C TRP A 115 -5.81 -25.38 9.50
N SER A 116 -4.83 -24.64 8.99
CA SER A 116 -4.10 -23.62 9.76
C SER A 116 -5.05 -22.50 10.24
N ARG A 117 -5.90 -21.98 9.36
CA ARG A 117 -6.92 -20.97 9.73
C ARG A 117 -7.87 -21.50 10.79
N ASP A 118 -8.46 -22.67 10.55
CA ASP A 118 -9.39 -23.27 11.51
C ASP A 118 -8.72 -23.53 12.88
N CYS A 119 -7.43 -23.84 12.90
CA CYS A 119 -6.65 -24.02 14.12
C CYS A 119 -6.45 -22.70 14.88
N VAL A 120 -6.11 -21.62 14.17
CA VAL A 120 -5.99 -20.28 14.76
C VAL A 120 -7.34 -19.81 15.30
N ASP A 121 -8.42 -19.99 14.55
CA ASP A 121 -9.78 -19.59 14.98
C ASP A 121 -10.21 -20.34 16.24
N ARG A 122 -9.97 -21.66 16.30
CA ARG A 122 -10.26 -22.44 17.50
C ARG A 122 -9.43 -21.99 18.70
N ALA A 123 -8.17 -21.61 18.48
CA ALA A 123 -7.33 -21.08 19.54
C ALA A 123 -7.84 -19.71 20.03
N ALA A 124 -8.25 -18.82 19.12
CA ALA A 124 -8.82 -17.52 19.45
C ALA A 124 -10.11 -17.64 20.26
N VAL A 125 -11.02 -18.53 19.88
CA VAL A 125 -12.26 -18.81 20.63
C VAL A 125 -11.95 -19.37 22.02
N ARG A 126 -11.00 -20.30 22.14
CA ARG A 126 -10.59 -20.88 23.44
C ARG A 126 -10.04 -19.82 24.39
N ASP A 127 -9.35 -18.82 23.87
CA ASP A 127 -8.78 -17.71 24.64
C ASP A 127 -9.80 -16.60 24.96
N GLY A 128 -11.08 -16.79 24.61
CA GLY A 128 -12.17 -15.84 24.88
C GLY A 128 -12.32 -14.74 23.83
N GLY A 129 -11.59 -14.83 22.71
CA GLY A 129 -11.73 -13.98 21.54
C GLY A 129 -12.85 -14.44 20.59
N ARG A 130 -13.03 -13.73 19.47
CA ARG A 130 -13.97 -14.08 18.40
C ARG A 130 -13.19 -14.68 17.21
N ALA A 131 -13.73 -15.72 16.57
CA ALA A 131 -13.22 -16.20 15.29
C ALA A 131 -13.47 -15.16 14.19
N GLU A 132 -12.56 -15.08 13.20
CA GLU A 132 -12.62 -14.12 12.08
C GLU A 132 -13.20 -14.72 10.79
#